data_AF-A0A2H9PF03-F1
#
_entry.id   AF-A0A2H9PF03-F1
#
_cell.length_a   1.000
_cell.length_b   1.000
_cell.length_c   1.000
_cell.angle_alpha   90.00
_cell.angle_beta   90.00
_cell.angle_gamma   90.00
#
_symmetry.space_group_name_H-M   'P 1'
#
loop_
_entity.id
_entity.type
_entity.pdbx_description
1 polymer ?
#
loop_
_entity_poly.entity_id
_entity_poly.type
_entity_poly.pdbx_seq_one_letter_code
_entity_poly.pdbx_strand_id
1 'polypeptide(L)'
;MKDILEEAGISVSEGEISNILTKEKKDEFTKEKKDIFEVGMEHSEYVHGDDSGARHKGINHHVHVFCTALFTAFFITMSKSKKEIREILGLKENEQLDKILITDDAKQYYYIAILHALCWIHEIRPYRKLGAHPFKLG
;
A
#
# COMPACT_ATOMS: atom_id res chain seq x y z
N MET A 1 3.13 -9.92 -19.60
CA MET A 1 1.89 -9.40 -20.25
C MET A 1 2.03 -9.42 -21.75
N LYS A 2 3.09 -8.82 -22.33
CA LYS A 2 3.39 -8.96 -23.75
C LYS A 2 3.43 -10.44 -24.19
N ASP A 3 4.24 -11.26 -23.53
CA ASP A 3 4.36 -12.69 -23.86
C ASP A 3 3.00 -13.41 -23.83
N ILE A 4 2.16 -13.12 -22.83
CA ILE A 4 0.80 -13.68 -22.73
C ILE A 4 -0.06 -13.29 -23.93
N LEU A 5 0.04 -12.05 -24.40
CA LEU A 5 -0.72 -11.56 -25.55
C LEU A 5 -0.18 -12.17 -26.85
N GLU A 6 1.14 -12.29 -27.00
CA GLU A 6 1.78 -12.92 -28.17
C GLU A 6 1.46 -14.42 -28.24
N GLU A 7 1.47 -15.14 -27.12
CA GLU A 7 1.04 -16.54 -27.01
C GLU A 7 -0.44 -16.72 -27.37
N ALA A 8 -1.27 -15.71 -27.11
CA ALA A 8 -2.66 -15.66 -27.54
C ALA A 8 -2.85 -15.26 -29.02
N GLY A 9 -1.75 -15.05 -29.77
CA GLY A 9 -1.77 -14.68 -31.19
C GLY A 9 -1.95 -13.18 -31.46
N ILE A 10 -1.81 -12.32 -30.44
CA ILE A 10 -1.97 -10.86 -30.54
C ILE A 10 -0.59 -10.22 -30.75
N SER A 11 -0.36 -9.66 -31.93
CA SER A 11 0.86 -8.89 -32.24
C SER A 11 0.78 -7.49 -31.62
N VAL A 12 1.59 -7.21 -30.60
CA VAL A 12 1.62 -5.91 -29.91
C VAL A 12 2.99 -5.58 -29.34
N SER A 13 3.40 -4.31 -29.41
CA SER A 13 4.66 -3.84 -28.80
C SER A 13 4.50 -3.48 -27.33
N GLU A 14 5.62 -3.45 -26.58
CA GLU A 14 5.64 -2.97 -25.19
C GLU A 14 5.21 -1.50 -25.08
N GLY A 15 5.54 -0.69 -26.10
CA GLY A 15 5.15 0.71 -26.17
C GLY A 15 3.63 0.89 -26.34
N GLU A 16 3.01 0.08 -27.20
CA GLU A 16 1.54 0.06 -27.36
C GLU A 16 0.85 -0.37 -26.06
N ILE A 17 1.31 -1.46 -25.45
CA ILE A 17 0.84 -1.90 -24.13
C ILE A 17 0.90 -0.76 -23.12
N SER A 18 2.05 -0.09 -23.01
CA SER A 18 2.25 1.01 -22.07
C SER A 18 1.30 2.18 -22.34
N ASN A 19 1.10 2.54 -23.62
CA ASN A 19 0.16 3.59 -24.01
C ASN A 19 -1.29 3.23 -23.66
N ILE A 20 -1.70 1.98 -23.90
CA ILE A 20 -3.04 1.49 -23.55
C ILE A 20 -3.24 1.63 -22.04
N LEU A 21 -2.33 1.10 -21.23
CA LEU A 21 -2.46 1.09 -19.77
C LEU A 21 -2.40 2.50 -19.14
N THR A 22 -1.49 3.35 -19.63
CA THR A 22 -1.15 4.62 -18.95
C THR A 22 -1.83 5.85 -19.55
N LYS A 23 -2.38 5.74 -20.76
CA LYS A 23 -3.05 6.86 -21.46
C LYS A 23 -4.50 6.51 -21.79
N GLU A 24 -4.74 5.46 -22.57
CA GLU A 24 -6.08 5.16 -23.10
C GLU A 24 -7.04 4.67 -22.02
N LYS A 25 -6.58 3.74 -21.17
CA LYS A 25 -7.36 3.13 -20.08
C LYS A 25 -7.11 3.78 -18.73
N LYS A 26 -6.37 4.89 -18.70
CA LYS A 26 -5.96 5.56 -17.46
C LYS A 26 -7.15 5.88 -16.56
N ASP A 27 -8.18 6.52 -17.11
CA ASP A 27 -9.33 6.97 -16.31
C ASP A 27 -10.19 5.79 -15.87
N GLU A 28 -10.34 4.77 -16.72
CA GLU A 28 -11.04 3.53 -16.40
C GLU A 28 -10.38 2.79 -15.22
N PHE A 29 -9.07 2.54 -15.28
CA PHE A 29 -8.34 1.88 -14.19
C PHE A 29 -8.25 2.75 -12.93
N THR A 30 -8.17 4.07 -13.08
CA THR A 30 -8.21 4.98 -11.92
C THR A 30 -9.56 4.89 -11.21
N LYS A 31 -10.65 4.89 -11.98
CA LYS A 31 -12.00 4.71 -11.45
C LYS A 31 -12.18 3.34 -10.82
N GLU A 32 -11.78 2.27 -11.50
CA GLU A 32 -11.87 0.90 -10.97
C GLU A 32 -11.12 0.74 -9.65
N LYS A 33 -9.87 1.22 -9.59
CA LYS A 33 -9.08 1.22 -8.34
C LYS A 33 -9.82 1.97 -7.22
N LYS A 34 -10.37 3.15 -7.52
CA LYS A 34 -11.10 3.96 -6.55
C LYS A 34 -12.35 3.24 -6.06
N ASP A 35 -13.16 2.69 -6.96
CA ASP A 35 -14.39 1.97 -6.64
C ASP A 35 -14.08 0.74 -5.76
N ILE A 36 -13.07 -0.06 -6.11
CA ILE A 36 -12.61 -1.21 -5.31
C ILE A 36 -12.16 -0.76 -3.92
N PHE A 37 -11.40 0.32 -3.84
CA PHE A 37 -10.90 0.83 -2.57
C PHE A 37 -12.04 1.33 -1.67
N GLU A 38 -12.96 2.14 -2.20
CA GLU A 38 -14.09 2.70 -1.44
C GLU A 38 -15.02 1.59 -0.93
N VAL A 39 -15.47 0.70 -1.82
CA VAL A 39 -16.37 -0.42 -1.46
C VAL A 39 -15.65 -1.40 -0.52
N GLY A 40 -14.39 -1.70 -0.80
CA GLY A 40 -13.58 -2.57 0.04
C GLY A 40 -13.40 -2.02 1.44
N MET A 41 -13.12 -0.73 1.57
CA MET A 41 -13.03 -0.05 2.87
C MET A 41 -14.36 -0.10 3.60
N GLU A 42 -15.49 0.21 2.94
CA GLU A 42 -16.83 0.15 3.53
C GLU A 42 -17.11 -1.23 4.17
N HIS A 43 -16.82 -2.31 3.45
CA HIS A 43 -17.18 -3.68 3.82
C HIS A 43 -16.12 -4.44 4.64
N SER A 44 -15.01 -3.79 4.99
CA SER A 44 -13.96 -4.43 5.80
C SER A 44 -14.05 -4.00 7.26
N GLU A 45 -13.87 -4.94 8.19
CA GLU A 45 -13.82 -4.65 9.64
C GLU A 45 -12.45 -4.07 10.07
N TYR A 46 -11.41 -4.38 9.29
CA TYR A 46 -10.04 -3.94 9.52
C TYR A 46 -9.39 -3.49 8.21
N VAL A 47 -8.31 -2.71 8.34
CA VAL A 47 -7.41 -2.39 7.25
C VAL A 47 -5.97 -2.50 7.73
N HIS A 48 -5.12 -3.17 6.94
CA HIS A 48 -3.69 -3.24 7.18
C HIS A 48 -2.99 -2.22 6.29
N GLY A 49 -2.22 -1.32 6.90
CA GLY A 49 -1.38 -0.34 6.21
C GLY A 49 0.10 -0.67 6.34
N ASP A 50 0.85 -0.52 5.25
CA ASP A 50 2.31 -0.53 5.23
C ASP A 50 2.84 0.49 4.22
N ASP A 51 4.08 0.94 4.39
CA ASP A 51 4.75 1.86 3.47
C ASP A 51 6.20 1.47 3.18
N SER A 52 6.62 1.65 1.92
CA SER A 52 8.00 1.49 1.51
C SER A 52 8.48 2.70 0.71
N GLY A 53 9.76 3.02 0.85
CA GLY A 53 10.41 4.02 -0.01
C GLY A 53 10.46 3.54 -1.47
N ALA A 54 10.28 4.47 -2.39
CA ALA A 54 10.47 4.27 -3.83
C ALA A 54 11.26 5.44 -4.41
N ARG A 55 11.86 5.25 -5.59
CA ARG A 55 12.59 6.30 -6.29
C ARG A 55 12.26 6.29 -7.77
N HIS A 56 11.82 7.42 -8.30
CA HIS A 56 11.48 7.58 -9.72
C HIS A 56 12.23 8.78 -10.28
N LYS A 57 13.04 8.57 -11.33
CA LYS A 57 13.84 9.63 -11.99
C LYS A 57 14.66 10.47 -10.99
N GLY A 58 15.25 9.81 -10.00
CA GLY A 58 16.07 10.46 -8.97
C GLY A 58 15.29 11.08 -7.81
N ILE A 59 13.96 11.21 -7.94
CA ILE A 59 13.06 11.79 -6.92
C ILE A 59 12.56 10.68 -5.99
N ASN A 60 12.61 10.95 -4.69
CA ASN A 60 12.09 10.03 -3.68
C ASN A 60 10.56 10.09 -3.63
N HIS A 61 9.95 8.93 -3.54
CA HIS A 61 8.52 8.70 -3.37
C HIS A 61 8.29 7.69 -2.25
N HIS A 62 7.04 7.53 -1.86
CA HIS A 62 6.59 6.49 -0.96
C HIS A 62 5.45 5.71 -1.59
N VAL A 63 5.55 4.38 -1.54
CA VAL A 63 4.48 3.47 -1.92
C VAL A 63 3.79 3.04 -0.63
N HIS A 64 2.52 3.39 -0.50
CA HIS A 64 1.63 2.94 0.56
C HIS A 64 0.82 1.77 0.05
N VAL A 65 0.63 0.75 0.86
CA VAL A 65 -0.29 -0.35 0.61
C VAL A 65 -1.33 -0.38 1.71
N PHE A 66 -2.60 -0.43 1.31
CA PHE A 66 -3.72 -0.71 2.19
C PHE A 66 -4.41 -1.98 1.71
N CYS A 67 -4.54 -2.96 2.59
CA CYS A 67 -5.15 -4.23 2.25
C CYS A 67 -6.06 -4.78 3.34
N THR A 68 -7.00 -5.58 2.90
CA THR A 68 -7.95 -6.33 3.73
C THR A 68 -8.09 -7.74 3.15
N ALA A 69 -9.00 -8.55 3.66
CA ALA A 69 -9.34 -9.83 3.03
C ALA A 69 -9.97 -9.66 1.62
N LEU A 70 -10.52 -8.48 1.31
CA LEU A 70 -11.30 -8.23 0.09
C LEU A 70 -10.50 -7.56 -1.02
N PHE A 71 -9.49 -6.73 -0.68
CA PHE A 71 -8.74 -5.99 -1.67
C PHE A 71 -7.32 -5.66 -1.21
N THR A 72 -6.50 -5.25 -2.18
CA THR A 72 -5.23 -4.57 -1.96
C THR A 72 -5.15 -3.35 -2.87
N ALA A 73 -4.82 -2.19 -2.31
CA ALA A 73 -4.64 -0.96 -3.07
C ALA A 73 -3.28 -0.32 -2.77
N PHE A 74 -2.60 0.10 -3.83
CA PHE A 74 -1.31 0.78 -3.75
C PHE A 74 -1.44 2.26 -4.09
N PHE A 75 -0.80 3.13 -3.31
CA PHE A 75 -0.78 4.58 -3.53
C PHE A 75 0.66 5.07 -3.56
N ILE A 76 0.98 5.93 -4.52
CA ILE A 76 2.32 6.51 -4.64
C ILE A 76 2.21 7.99 -4.33
N THR A 77 2.92 8.44 -3.30
CA THR A 77 2.93 9.82 -2.86
C THR A 77 4.36 10.35 -2.74
N MET A 78 4.50 11.66 -2.58
CA MET A 78 5.80 12.30 -2.37
C MET A 78 6.29 12.17 -0.92
N SER A 79 5.38 11.94 0.02
CA SER A 79 5.70 11.84 1.45
C SER A 79 4.90 10.73 2.12
N LYS A 80 5.41 10.21 3.24
CA LYS A 80 4.67 9.29 4.10
C LYS A 80 4.07 9.97 5.33
N SER A 81 3.71 11.24 5.19
CA SER A 81 3.20 12.03 6.30
C SER A 81 1.81 11.52 6.73
N LYS A 82 1.44 11.78 7.98
CA LYS A 82 0.08 11.52 8.49
C LYS A 82 -0.99 12.16 7.60
N LYS A 83 -0.72 13.36 7.08
CA LYS A 83 -1.64 14.08 6.20
C LYS A 83 -1.95 13.28 4.93
N GLU A 84 -0.92 12.76 4.26
CA GLU A 84 -1.09 11.94 3.06
C GLU A 84 -1.89 10.67 3.34
N ILE A 85 -1.63 10.01 4.47
CA ILE A 85 -2.36 8.81 4.84
C ILE A 85 -3.83 9.13 5.09
N ARG A 86 -4.14 10.24 5.76
CA ARG A 86 -5.52 10.71 5.96
C ARG A 86 -6.21 11.02 4.63
N GLU A 87 -5.49 11.64 3.69
CA GLU A 87 -6.00 11.90 2.34
C GLU A 87 -6.27 10.60 1.57
N ILE A 88 -5.36 9.61 1.62
CA ILE A 88 -5.55 8.30 1.01
C ILE A 88 -6.80 7.60 1.59
N LEU A 89 -6.96 7.65 2.92
CA LEU A 89 -8.09 7.04 3.62
C LEU A 89 -9.39 7.86 3.54
N GLY A 90 -9.39 9.02 2.87
CA GLY A 90 -10.57 9.87 2.71
C GLY A 90 -11.06 10.54 4.00
N LEU A 91 -10.21 10.66 5.03
CA LEU A 91 -10.59 11.18 6.34
C LEU A 91 -10.62 12.72 6.34
N LYS A 92 -11.75 13.29 6.78
CA LYS A 92 -11.92 14.73 7.00
C LYS A 92 -11.12 15.21 8.21
N GLU A 93 -11.07 16.53 8.43
CA GLU A 93 -10.43 17.10 9.61
C GLU A 93 -11.07 16.55 10.90
N ASN A 94 -10.24 16.14 11.86
CA ASN A 94 -10.64 15.52 13.13
C ASN A 94 -11.40 14.18 13.04
N GLU A 95 -11.60 13.62 11.84
CA GLU A 95 -12.17 12.30 11.66
C GLU A 95 -11.14 11.21 12.01
N GLN A 96 -11.59 10.15 12.68
CA GLN A 96 -10.82 8.94 12.87
C GLN A 96 -11.52 7.79 12.17
N LEU A 97 -10.73 6.87 11.62
CA LEU A 97 -11.24 5.66 11.01
C LEU A 97 -11.95 4.79 12.06
N ASP A 98 -13.22 4.49 11.81
CA ASP A 98 -14.06 3.60 12.63
C ASP A 98 -13.87 2.11 12.25
N LYS A 99 -12.61 1.70 12.11
CA LYS A 99 -12.17 0.34 11.77
C LYS A 99 -10.86 0.05 12.47
N ILE A 100 -10.53 -1.23 12.63
CA ILE A 100 -9.22 -1.61 13.18
C ILE A 100 -8.15 -1.30 12.13
N LEU A 101 -7.26 -0.35 12.43
CA LEU A 101 -6.08 -0.09 11.63
C LEU A 101 -4.93 -0.96 12.15
N ILE A 102 -4.29 -1.75 11.29
CA ILE A 102 -3.15 -2.60 11.63
C ILE A 102 -1.91 -2.03 10.93
N THR A 103 -0.88 -1.60 11.68
CA THR A 103 0.37 -1.05 11.10
C THR A 103 1.59 -1.32 12.00
N ASP A 104 2.76 -0.79 11.63
CA ASP A 104 4.03 -0.92 12.35
C ASP A 104 4.22 0.04 13.55
N ASP A 105 3.18 0.76 13.96
CA ASP A 105 3.21 1.81 14.99
C ASP A 105 4.08 3.03 14.66
N ALA A 106 4.42 3.26 13.40
CA ALA A 106 5.12 4.47 13.03
C ALA A 106 4.27 5.73 13.29
N LYS A 107 4.92 6.83 13.68
CA LYS A 107 4.27 8.10 14.13
C LYS A 107 3.25 8.65 13.14
N GLN A 108 3.40 8.37 11.85
CA GLN A 108 2.45 8.80 10.83
C GLN A 108 1.06 8.16 11.01
N TYR A 109 0.95 7.00 11.65
CA TYR A 109 -0.32 6.30 11.89
C TYR A 109 -1.03 6.71 13.19
N TYR A 110 -0.38 7.48 14.08
CA TYR A 110 -0.98 7.86 15.35
C TYR A 110 -2.27 8.66 15.16
N TYR A 111 -3.33 8.28 15.88
CA TYR A 111 -4.65 8.90 15.85
C TYR A 111 -5.35 8.86 14.48
N ILE A 112 -4.95 7.96 13.58
CA ILE A 112 -5.66 7.75 12.31
C ILE A 112 -6.96 6.96 12.54
N ALA A 113 -6.94 5.95 13.40
CA ALA A 113 -8.09 5.13 13.74
C ALA A 113 -8.41 5.20 15.23
N ILE A 114 -9.65 4.86 15.59
CA ILE A 114 -10.06 4.70 16.99
C ILE A 114 -9.36 3.50 17.60
N LEU A 115 -9.27 2.40 16.84
CA LEU A 115 -8.58 1.17 17.22
C LEU A 115 -7.35 0.98 16.34
N HIS A 116 -6.18 0.96 16.97
CA HIS A 116 -4.89 0.74 16.30
C HIS A 116 -4.23 -0.52 16.87
N ALA A 117 -4.07 -1.53 16.01
CA ALA A 117 -3.41 -2.78 16.31
C ALA A 117 -2.02 -2.84 15.67
N LEU A 118 -1.13 -3.62 16.30
CA LEU A 118 0.24 -3.80 15.83
C LEU A 118 0.33 -4.93 14.80
N CYS A 119 1.08 -4.69 13.73
CA CYS A 119 1.41 -5.72 12.75
C CYS A 119 2.46 -6.67 13.33
N TRP A 120 2.07 -7.90 13.63
CA TRP A 120 2.94 -8.96 14.16
C TRP A 120 4.16 -9.27 13.27
N ILE A 121 4.05 -9.12 11.94
CA ILE A 121 5.19 -9.25 11.01
C ILE A 121 6.21 -8.11 11.21
N HIS A 122 5.76 -6.91 11.54
CA HIS A 122 6.66 -5.82 11.91
C HIS A 122 7.25 -6.04 13.31
N GLU A 123 6.47 -6.59 14.23
CA GLU A 123 6.93 -6.94 15.57
C GLU A 123 8.04 -8.01 15.55
N ILE A 124 7.99 -8.99 14.64
CA ILE A 124 9.02 -10.05 14.58
C ILE A 124 10.40 -9.53 14.14
N ARG A 125 10.45 -8.41 13.40
CA ARG A 125 11.67 -7.89 12.78
C ARG A 125 12.75 -7.50 13.80
N PRO A 126 12.43 -6.81 14.91
CA PRO A 126 13.35 -6.61 16.04
C PRO A 126 13.98 -7.90 16.58
N TYR A 127 13.24 -9.00 16.69
CA TYR A 127 13.75 -10.24 17.30
C TYR A 127 14.89 -10.87 16.49
N ARG A 128 14.94 -10.65 15.16
CA ARG A 128 16.09 -11.06 14.33
C ARG A 128 17.41 -10.43 14.78
N LYS A 129 17.36 -9.27 15.46
CA LYS A 129 18.54 -8.60 16.01
C LYS A 129 18.98 -9.19 17.36
N LEU A 130 18.14 -10.01 18.00
CA LEU A 130 18.44 -10.65 19.28
C LEU A 130 19.27 -11.95 19.11
N GLY A 131 19.54 -12.40 17.88
CA GLY A 131 20.25 -13.66 17.60
C GLY A 131 21.50 -13.49 16.72
N ALA A 132 22.63 -13.13 17.35
CA ALA A 132 23.99 -13.62 17.05
C ALA A 132 25.00 -13.12 18.11
N HIS A 133 24.79 -13.44 19.38
CA HIS A 133 25.93 -13.53 20.29
C HIS A 133 26.50 -14.95 20.14
N PRO A 134 27.77 -15.14 19.70
CA PRO A 134 28.37 -16.45 19.74
C PRO A 134 28.43 -16.89 21.20
N PHE A 135 27.73 -17.97 21.52
CA PHE A 135 27.85 -18.65 22.80
C PHE A 135 29.31 -19.11 22.90
N LYS A 136 30.16 -18.35 23.61
CA LYS A 136 31.51 -18.80 23.93
C LYS A 136 31.37 -19.88 25.00
N LEU A 137 31.42 -21.14 24.59
CA LEU A 137 31.73 -22.25 25.50
C LEU A 137 33.17 -22.05 25.98
N GLY A 138 33.30 -21.68 27.25
CA GLY A 138 34.56 -21.76 28.01
C GLY A 138 34.65 -23.10 28.74
#